data_AF-A0A3M1F1N5-F1
#
_entry.id   AF-A0A3M1F1N5-F1
#
_cell.length_a   1.000
_cell.length_b   1.000
_cell.length_c   1.000
_cell.angle_alpha   90.00
_cell.angle_beta   90.00
_cell.angle_gamma   90.00
#
_symmetry.space_group_name_H-M   'P 1'
#
loop_
_entity.id
_entity.type
_entity.pdbx_description
1 polymer ?
#
loop_
_entity_poly.entity_id
_entity_poly.type
_entity_poly.pdbx_seq_one_letter_code
_entity_poly.pdbx_strand_id
1 'polypeptide(L)'
;TRMTNLPRLNILSTEAIPFVLLGLHGIFRKGSWTWSVITPLVGALLVYNSPTHATGLLLAILCFVPQLAVGRKDGWPWRLFVAGVIGVLAILPLLPPLQAAQDAAGGRGVYTAAELAPYSLDLLAPFWPNENDLLLGLLPHLRPVNFLEGGFSFFLGLPFALLLALSPRRPIPASRMLWGMAICFTLLAMGPWLKIGERVTGIPLPYLPLSAIFPPLRVTRTPARFFLFAELALSLLGGIGGAYLLDHIERLPRKGALSRRIAPVSLLFGVLVTLLLLDRLERYPLLRAERFEPKIPPLYEKIGRDPRRYAILDLPFDTHHTRRFAMFYQTVHGKPILFADYVRTPRTNLRHFRSIPLFTLLTDPRIDANRLRAR
;
A
#
# COMPACT_ATOMS: atom_id res chain seq x y z
N THR A 1 30.49 -8.01 12.57
CA THR A 1 29.29 -8.11 11.72
C THR A 1 28.05 -7.91 12.59
N ARG A 2 27.64 -6.65 12.79
CA ARG A 2 26.55 -6.30 13.71
C ARG A 2 25.20 -6.62 13.05
N MET A 3 24.38 -7.42 13.72
CA MET A 3 22.96 -7.72 13.41
C MET A 3 22.03 -6.48 13.49
N THR A 4 22.55 -5.26 13.35
CA THR A 4 21.78 -4.02 13.35
C THR A 4 21.33 -3.60 11.93
N ASN A 5 21.78 -4.33 10.92
CA ASN A 5 21.32 -4.23 9.54
C ASN A 5 20.48 -5.46 9.18
N LEU A 6 19.39 -5.71 9.90
CA LEU A 6 18.26 -6.37 9.25
C LEU A 6 17.55 -5.25 8.48
N PRO A 7 17.88 -5.00 7.17
CA PRO A 7 16.93 -4.31 6.32
C PRO A 7 15.63 -5.06 6.50
N ARG A 8 14.52 -4.34 6.71
CA ARG A 8 13.19 -4.93 6.87
C ARG A 8 13.13 -6.17 6.02
N LEU A 9 13.06 -7.35 6.65
CA LEU A 9 12.88 -8.58 5.91
C LEU A 9 11.47 -8.44 5.35
N ASN A 10 11.38 -7.84 4.16
CA ASN A 10 10.16 -7.61 3.41
C ASN A 10 9.75 -8.96 2.78
N ILE A 11 9.91 -10.05 3.54
CA ILE A 11 9.63 -11.43 3.17
C ILE A 11 8.12 -11.62 3.07
N LEU A 12 7.36 -10.92 3.91
CA LEU A 12 5.90 -10.94 3.91
C LEU A 12 5.36 -9.52 4.01
N SER A 13 4.79 -9.05 2.90
CA SER A 13 4.06 -7.79 2.84
C SER A 13 2.59 -8.01 3.20
N THR A 14 1.70 -7.24 2.60
CA THR A 14 0.26 -7.26 2.77
C THR A 14 -0.41 -8.57 2.36
N GLU A 15 0.29 -9.42 1.61
CA GLU A 15 -0.14 -10.76 1.18
C GLU A 15 -0.48 -11.69 2.36
N ALA A 16 0.11 -11.48 3.54
CA ALA A 16 -0.15 -12.30 4.72
C ALA A 16 -1.49 -11.97 5.42
N ILE A 17 -2.08 -10.80 5.15
CA ILE A 17 -3.30 -10.33 5.84
C ILE A 17 -4.50 -11.27 5.62
N PRO A 18 -4.82 -11.71 4.39
CA PRO A 18 -5.91 -12.67 4.15
C PRO A 18 -5.73 -13.97 4.92
N PHE A 19 -4.50 -14.47 5.08
CA PHE A 19 -4.21 -15.70 5.83
C PHE A 19 -4.47 -15.54 7.33
N VAL A 20 -4.18 -14.37 7.90
CA VAL A 20 -4.51 -14.08 9.30
C VAL A 20 -6.03 -14.05 9.50
N LEU A 21 -6.77 -13.39 8.61
CA LEU A 21 -8.24 -13.34 8.68
C LEU A 21 -8.88 -14.72 8.48
N LEU A 22 -8.39 -15.50 7.52
CA LEU A 22 -8.83 -16.88 7.29
C LEU A 22 -8.54 -17.78 8.51
N GLY A 23 -7.36 -17.62 9.10
CA GLY A 23 -6.98 -18.36 10.29
C GLY A 23 -7.84 -18.00 11.50
N LEU A 24 -8.14 -16.72 11.72
CA LEU A 24 -9.11 -16.29 12.73
C LEU A 24 -10.49 -16.92 12.49
N HIS A 25 -10.97 -16.92 11.24
CA HIS A 25 -12.21 -17.61 10.89
C HIS A 25 -12.13 -19.11 11.21
N GLY A 26 -11.00 -19.77 10.91
CA GLY A 26 -10.74 -21.17 11.24
C GLY A 26 -10.74 -21.46 12.75
N ILE A 27 -10.14 -20.59 13.56
CA ILE A 27 -10.15 -20.71 15.03
C ILE A 27 -11.59 -20.56 15.55
N PHE A 28 -12.31 -19.53 15.10
CA PHE A 28 -13.65 -19.22 15.57
C PHE A 28 -14.73 -20.21 15.12
N ARG A 29 -14.69 -20.67 13.87
CA ARG A 29 -15.75 -21.50 13.27
C ARG A 29 -15.44 -22.99 13.33
N LYS A 30 -14.19 -23.38 13.12
CA LYS A 30 -13.79 -24.79 13.06
C LYS A 30 -13.14 -25.27 14.35
N GLY A 31 -12.75 -24.37 15.25
CA GLY A 31 -12.00 -24.73 16.45
C GLY A 31 -10.76 -25.54 16.07
N SER A 32 -9.89 -24.98 15.22
CA SER A 32 -8.70 -25.67 14.73
C SER A 32 -7.44 -25.23 15.48
N TRP A 33 -6.67 -26.19 15.98
CA TRP A 33 -5.39 -25.94 16.64
C TRP A 33 -4.29 -25.46 15.69
N THR A 34 -4.29 -25.98 14.47
CA THR A 34 -3.35 -25.57 13.43
C THR A 34 -3.44 -24.07 13.19
N TRP A 35 -4.66 -23.54 13.07
CA TRP A 35 -4.87 -22.10 12.92
C TRP A 35 -4.49 -21.31 14.17
N SER A 36 -4.73 -21.85 15.38
CA SER A 36 -4.31 -21.19 16.63
C SER A 36 -2.80 -20.97 16.75
N VAL A 37 -1.97 -21.77 16.07
CA VAL A 37 -0.51 -21.62 16.05
C VAL A 37 -0.06 -20.80 14.83
N ILE A 38 -0.55 -21.11 13.63
CA ILE A 38 -0.09 -20.46 12.39
C ILE A 38 -0.49 -18.98 12.35
N THR A 39 -1.75 -18.66 12.70
CA THR A 39 -2.28 -17.29 12.63
C THR A 39 -1.46 -16.26 13.39
N PRO A 40 -1.12 -16.47 14.69
CA PRO A 40 -0.31 -15.50 15.42
C PRO A 40 1.13 -15.41 14.93
N LEU A 41 1.73 -16.49 14.42
CA LEU A 41 3.08 -16.45 13.85
C LEU A 41 3.13 -15.62 12.56
N VAL A 42 2.17 -15.83 11.66
CA VAL A 42 2.03 -15.01 10.44
C VAL A 42 1.72 -13.56 10.80
N GLY A 43 0.86 -13.33 11.80
CA GLY A 43 0.58 -12.00 12.33
C GLY A 43 1.82 -11.29 12.90
N ALA A 44 2.67 -12.01 13.63
CA ALA A 44 3.91 -11.46 14.17
C ALA A 44 4.89 -11.04 13.06
N LEU A 45 4.97 -11.80 11.96
CA LEU A 45 5.76 -11.44 10.78
C LEU A 45 5.23 -10.16 10.09
N LEU A 46 3.92 -9.97 10.04
CA LEU A 46 3.31 -8.72 9.54
C LEU A 46 3.64 -7.52 10.43
N VAL A 47 3.58 -7.70 11.75
CA VAL A 47 3.94 -6.65 12.73
C VAL A 47 5.41 -6.26 12.55
N TYR A 48 6.27 -7.24 12.29
CA TYR A 48 7.69 -7.02 12.05
C TYR A 48 7.97 -6.21 10.77
N ASN A 49 7.23 -6.44 9.69
CA ASN A 49 7.52 -5.80 8.42
C ASN A 49 7.26 -4.27 8.43
N SER A 50 6.14 -3.84 9.00
CA SER A 50 5.79 -2.42 9.02
C SER A 50 4.81 -2.07 10.13
N PRO A 51 5.05 -0.99 10.91
CA PRO A 51 4.06 -0.46 11.86
C PRO A 51 2.71 -0.16 11.20
N THR A 52 2.69 0.23 9.92
CA THR A 52 1.44 0.44 9.18
C THR A 52 0.65 -0.85 8.99
N HIS A 53 1.32 -1.96 8.66
CA HIS A 53 0.66 -3.26 8.50
C HIS A 53 0.19 -3.79 9.85
N ALA A 54 0.98 -3.58 10.92
CA ALA A 54 0.60 -3.92 12.29
C ALA A 54 -0.69 -3.20 12.71
N THR A 55 -0.73 -1.88 12.56
CA THR A 55 -1.90 -1.06 12.91
C THR A 55 -3.11 -1.44 12.07
N GLY A 56 -2.93 -1.60 10.76
CA GLY A 56 -4.02 -2.00 9.87
C GLY A 56 -4.54 -3.41 10.15
N LEU A 57 -3.66 -4.36 10.45
CA LEU A 57 -4.06 -5.72 10.85
C LEU A 57 -4.83 -5.71 12.17
N LEU A 58 -4.35 -4.98 13.19
CA LEU A 58 -5.05 -4.84 14.45
C LEU A 58 -6.47 -4.27 14.25
N LEU A 59 -6.60 -3.20 13.47
CA LEU A 59 -7.90 -2.64 13.13
C LEU A 59 -8.77 -3.63 12.35
N ALA A 60 -8.18 -4.41 11.45
CA ALA A 60 -8.92 -5.41 10.68
C ALA A 60 -9.45 -6.52 11.60
N ILE A 61 -8.64 -6.97 12.57
CA ILE A 61 -9.04 -7.91 13.60
C ILE A 61 -10.16 -7.32 14.46
N LEU A 62 -10.05 -6.06 14.89
CA LEU A 62 -11.08 -5.36 15.66
C LEU A 62 -12.40 -5.20 14.89
N CYS A 63 -12.34 -5.01 13.57
CA CYS A 63 -13.54 -5.00 12.72
C CYS A 63 -14.10 -6.40 12.49
N PHE A 64 -13.25 -7.43 12.39
CA PHE A 64 -13.63 -8.79 11.96
C PHE A 64 -14.12 -9.68 13.12
N VAL A 65 -13.42 -9.66 14.25
CA VAL A 65 -13.68 -10.52 15.41
C VAL A 65 -15.07 -10.34 16.02
N PRO A 66 -15.56 -9.10 16.28
CA PRO A 66 -16.91 -8.92 16.84
C PRO A 66 -17.99 -9.56 15.96
N GLN A 67 -17.77 -9.56 14.65
CA GLN A 67 -18.73 -10.09 13.68
C GLN A 67 -18.74 -11.62 13.64
N LEU A 68 -17.62 -12.25 13.98
CA LEU A 68 -17.58 -13.71 14.22
C LEU A 68 -18.27 -14.11 15.52
N ALA A 69 -18.36 -13.20 16.49
CA ALA A 69 -19.06 -13.42 17.75
C ALA A 69 -20.58 -13.24 17.63
N VAL A 70 -21.08 -12.45 16.67
CA VAL A 70 -22.52 -12.26 16.43
C VAL A 70 -23.19 -13.62 16.15
N GLY A 71 -24.18 -13.97 16.98
CA GLY A 71 -24.98 -15.19 16.84
C GLY A 71 -24.38 -16.45 17.48
N ARG A 72 -23.26 -16.33 18.21
CA ARG A 72 -22.75 -17.44 19.03
C ARG A 72 -23.47 -17.48 20.38
N LYS A 73 -23.97 -18.67 20.74
CA LYS A 73 -24.46 -18.98 22.10
C LYS A 73 -23.32 -19.46 23.00
N ASP A 74 -22.36 -20.17 22.41
CA ASP A 74 -21.17 -20.64 23.13
C ASP A 74 -20.16 -19.50 23.25
N GLY A 75 -19.59 -19.35 24.45
CA GLY A 75 -18.60 -18.33 24.77
C GLY A 75 -17.36 -18.32 23.86
N TRP A 76 -16.43 -17.44 24.19
CA TRP A 76 -15.22 -17.25 23.40
C TRP A 76 -14.37 -18.52 23.39
N PRO A 77 -13.92 -18.98 22.21
CA PRO A 77 -13.05 -20.15 22.16
C PRO A 77 -11.73 -19.80 22.84
N TRP A 78 -11.40 -20.49 23.93
CA TRP A 78 -10.15 -20.32 24.70
C TRP A 78 -8.89 -20.43 23.82
N ARG A 79 -9.00 -21.08 22.66
CA ARG A 79 -7.95 -21.15 21.64
C ARG A 79 -7.57 -19.79 21.04
N LEU A 80 -8.45 -18.80 21.09
CA LEU A 80 -8.11 -17.40 20.76
C LEU A 80 -7.21 -16.78 21.80
N PHE A 81 -7.44 -17.11 23.07
CA PHE A 81 -6.56 -16.68 24.15
C PHE A 81 -5.16 -17.28 23.94
N VAL A 82 -5.07 -18.58 23.61
CA VAL A 82 -3.80 -19.22 23.25
C VAL A 82 -3.15 -18.55 22.05
N ALA A 83 -3.90 -18.29 20.98
CA ALA A 83 -3.38 -17.59 19.81
C ALA A 83 -2.87 -16.18 20.18
N GLY A 84 -3.58 -15.46 21.05
CA GLY A 84 -3.16 -14.16 21.58
C GLY A 84 -1.85 -14.25 22.36
N VAL A 85 -1.72 -15.23 23.25
CA VAL A 85 -0.48 -15.48 24.02
C VAL A 85 0.69 -15.81 23.09
N ILE A 86 0.49 -16.69 22.10
CA ILE A 86 1.52 -17.01 21.10
C ILE A 86 1.93 -15.75 20.32
N GLY A 87 0.95 -14.93 19.92
CA GLY A 87 1.23 -13.68 19.21
C GLY A 87 2.06 -12.70 20.05
N VAL A 88 1.72 -12.53 21.32
CA VAL A 88 2.48 -11.69 22.25
C VAL A 88 3.89 -12.24 22.43
N LEU A 89 4.04 -13.54 22.69
CA LEU A 89 5.36 -14.17 22.86
C LEU A 89 6.21 -14.10 21.59
N ALA A 90 5.60 -14.15 20.40
CA ALA A 90 6.31 -14.01 19.13
C ALA A 90 6.80 -12.56 18.88
N ILE A 91 6.07 -11.56 19.38
CA ILE A 91 6.42 -10.14 19.22
C ILE A 91 7.39 -9.67 20.33
N LEU A 92 7.29 -10.24 21.53
CA LEU A 92 7.99 -9.75 22.73
C LEU A 92 9.53 -9.65 22.57
N PRO A 93 10.25 -10.66 22.04
CA PRO A 93 11.70 -10.59 21.85
C PRO A 93 12.13 -9.48 20.88
N LEU A 94 11.20 -8.95 20.08
CA LEU A 94 11.44 -7.99 19.02
C LEU A 94 11.15 -6.55 19.43
N LEU A 95 10.51 -6.33 20.58
CA LEU A 95 10.26 -4.97 21.09
C LEU A 95 11.55 -4.20 21.44
N PRO A 96 12.55 -4.79 22.13
CA PRO A 96 13.79 -4.07 22.45
C PRO A 96 14.59 -3.55 21.23
N PRO A 97 14.85 -4.35 20.17
CA PRO A 97 15.56 -3.84 18.99
C PRO A 97 14.72 -2.82 18.21
N LEU A 98 13.39 -2.95 18.22
CA LEU A 98 12.50 -1.97 17.60
C LEU A 98 12.58 -0.62 18.33
N GLN A 99 12.55 -0.63 19.66
CA GLN A 99 12.69 0.56 20.50
C GLN A 99 14.04 1.22 20.28
N ALA A 100 15.14 0.45 20.35
CA ALA A 100 16.49 0.97 20.08
C ALA A 100 16.61 1.60 18.69
N ALA A 101 15.96 1.01 17.67
CA ALA A 101 15.94 1.56 16.32
C ALA A 101 15.09 2.84 16.20
N GLN A 102 14.06 3.02 17.03
CA GLN A 102 13.27 4.26 17.10
C GLN A 102 14.04 5.37 17.82
N ASP A 103 14.72 5.04 18.92
CA ASP A 103 15.54 5.97 19.69
C ASP A 103 16.71 6.49 18.86
N ALA A 104 17.41 5.59 18.14
CA ALA A 104 18.46 5.95 17.20
C ALA A 104 17.97 6.82 16.03
N ALA A 105 16.70 6.74 15.67
CA ALA A 105 16.08 7.57 14.62
C ALA A 105 15.68 8.98 15.12
N GLY A 106 15.94 9.31 16.38
CA GLY A 106 15.70 10.64 16.94
C GLY A 106 14.22 10.97 17.15
N GLY A 107 13.40 9.97 17.50
CA GLY A 107 12.06 10.20 18.06
C GLY A 107 10.98 10.77 17.11
N ARG A 108 11.24 10.96 15.81
CA ARG A 108 10.20 11.33 14.81
C ARG A 108 9.36 10.12 14.39
N GLY A 109 8.81 9.42 15.38
CA GLY A 109 7.91 8.30 15.19
C GLY A 109 6.44 8.71 15.13
N VAL A 110 6.11 9.98 15.36
CA VAL A 110 4.73 10.48 15.46
C VAL A 110 4.55 11.68 14.55
N TYR A 111 3.66 11.55 13.58
CA TYR A 111 3.32 12.60 12.62
C TYR A 111 2.16 13.45 13.13
N THR A 112 2.19 14.74 12.76
CA THR A 112 1.08 15.68 12.95
C THR A 112 0.03 15.50 11.86
N ALA A 113 -1.21 15.94 12.09
CA ALA A 113 -2.27 15.87 11.09
C ALA A 113 -1.90 16.61 9.79
N ALA A 114 -1.17 17.73 9.89
CA ALA A 114 -0.68 18.49 8.73
C ALA A 114 0.39 17.72 7.95
N GLU A 115 1.29 16.98 8.63
CA GLU A 115 2.29 16.14 7.96
C GLU A 115 1.70 14.90 7.30
N LEU A 116 0.53 14.44 7.76
CA LEU A 116 -0.16 13.27 7.22
C LEU A 116 -1.05 13.60 6.01
N ALA A 117 -1.56 14.84 5.93
CA ALA A 117 -2.47 15.25 4.86
C ALA A 117 -1.92 15.02 3.43
N PRO A 118 -0.63 15.26 3.13
CA PRO A 118 -0.07 14.96 1.81
C PRO A 118 0.07 13.46 1.49
N TYR A 119 -0.26 12.58 2.44
CA TYR A 119 -0.20 11.12 2.30
C TYR A 119 -1.58 10.45 2.51
N SER A 120 -2.64 11.24 2.34
CA SER A 120 -4.05 10.86 2.44
C SER A 120 -4.63 10.49 1.08
N LEU A 121 -5.47 9.46 1.06
CA LEU A 121 -6.25 9.08 -0.11
C LEU A 121 -7.15 10.24 -0.56
N ASP A 122 -7.07 10.60 -1.83
CA ASP A 122 -8.03 11.51 -2.46
C ASP A 122 -9.36 10.80 -2.71
N LEU A 123 -10.48 11.51 -2.48
CA LEU A 123 -11.83 10.98 -2.71
C LEU A 123 -12.03 10.44 -4.14
N LEU A 124 -11.39 11.06 -5.12
CA LEU A 124 -11.54 10.69 -6.53
C LEU A 124 -10.61 9.52 -6.93
N ALA A 125 -9.54 9.26 -6.17
CA ALA A 125 -8.51 8.30 -6.54
C ALA A 125 -9.02 6.86 -6.82
N PRO A 126 -10.02 6.32 -6.08
CA PRO A 126 -10.56 4.99 -6.38
C PRO A 126 -11.29 4.88 -7.72
N PHE A 127 -11.81 5.99 -8.21
CA PHE A 127 -12.67 6.08 -9.39
C PHE A 127 -11.99 6.70 -10.60
N TRP A 128 -10.87 7.39 -10.37
CA TRP A 128 -10.15 8.09 -11.41
C TRP A 128 -8.92 7.29 -11.86
N PRO A 129 -8.84 6.90 -13.13
CA PRO A 129 -7.70 6.17 -13.66
C PRO A 129 -6.42 7.03 -13.65
N ASN A 130 -5.29 6.37 -13.43
CA ASN A 130 -3.96 6.96 -13.38
C ASN A 130 -3.26 6.84 -14.75
N GLU A 131 -2.17 7.60 -14.96
CA GLU A 131 -1.31 7.54 -16.17
C GLU A 131 -0.73 6.15 -16.45
N ASN A 132 -0.84 5.26 -15.47
CA ASN A 132 -0.29 3.91 -15.45
C ASN A 132 -1.33 2.80 -15.67
N ASP A 133 -2.61 3.13 -15.91
CA ASP A 133 -3.68 2.15 -16.11
C ASP A 133 -3.96 1.91 -17.61
N LEU A 134 -4.06 0.64 -18.00
CA LEU A 134 -4.18 0.19 -19.40
C LEU A 134 -5.34 0.85 -20.13
N LEU A 135 -6.47 0.96 -19.44
CA LEU A 135 -7.72 1.49 -19.98
C LEU A 135 -7.65 2.99 -20.26
N LEU A 136 -6.74 3.73 -19.61
CA LEU A 136 -6.52 5.14 -19.92
C LEU A 136 -5.75 5.33 -21.24
N GLY A 137 -4.91 4.35 -21.63
CA GLY A 137 -4.27 4.33 -22.94
C GLY A 137 -5.29 4.29 -24.10
N LEU A 138 -6.51 3.81 -23.84
CA LEU A 138 -7.62 3.82 -24.79
C LEU A 138 -8.44 5.13 -24.78
N LEU A 139 -8.24 5.99 -23.77
CA LEU A 139 -8.96 7.25 -23.57
C LEU A 139 -7.98 8.43 -23.34
N PRO A 140 -7.14 8.76 -24.35
CA PRO A 140 -6.03 9.72 -24.21
C PRO A 140 -6.47 11.16 -23.88
N HIS A 141 -7.76 11.48 -24.05
CA HIS A 141 -8.31 12.80 -23.74
C HIS A 141 -8.63 12.99 -22.25
N LEU A 142 -8.69 11.92 -21.47
CA LEU A 142 -8.80 12.02 -20.02
C LEU A 142 -7.42 12.36 -19.47
N ARG A 143 -7.27 13.60 -18.96
CA ARG A 143 -6.03 13.99 -18.31
C ARG A 143 -5.83 13.10 -17.08
N PRO A 144 -4.72 12.33 -17.01
CA PRO A 144 -4.40 11.62 -15.79
C PRO A 144 -4.25 12.64 -14.68
N VAL A 145 -4.92 12.41 -13.56
CA VAL A 145 -4.65 13.14 -12.34
C VAL A 145 -3.66 12.27 -11.58
N ASN A 146 -2.48 12.81 -11.33
CA ASN A 146 -1.43 12.11 -10.62
C ASN A 146 -1.78 12.04 -9.13
N PHE A 147 -2.69 11.14 -8.77
CA PHE A 147 -2.95 10.70 -7.40
C PHE A 147 -1.79 9.83 -6.85
N LEU A 148 -0.57 10.11 -7.32
CA LEU A 148 0.64 9.32 -7.12
C LEU A 148 1.27 9.65 -5.77
N GLU A 149 0.63 9.19 -4.71
CA GLU A 149 1.31 9.11 -3.42
C GLU A 149 2.27 7.91 -3.45
N GLY A 150 3.52 8.17 -3.86
CA GLY A 150 4.59 7.18 -3.82
C GLY A 150 4.54 6.11 -4.93
N GLY A 151 3.86 6.38 -6.05
CA GLY A 151 3.81 5.46 -7.19
C GLY A 151 2.67 4.44 -7.17
N PHE A 152 1.75 4.52 -6.20
CA PHE A 152 0.62 3.61 -6.07
C PHE A 152 -0.62 4.15 -6.79
N SER A 153 -1.29 3.31 -7.58
CA SER A 153 -2.62 3.61 -8.14
C SER A 153 -3.68 2.95 -7.26
N PHE A 154 -4.55 3.77 -6.68
CA PHE A 154 -5.71 3.34 -5.88
C PHE A 154 -6.95 3.07 -6.75
N PHE A 155 -6.82 3.19 -8.07
CA PHE A 155 -7.92 2.95 -9.00
C PHE A 155 -8.39 1.50 -8.90
N LEU A 156 -9.69 1.33 -8.65
CA LEU A 156 -10.33 0.02 -8.52
C LEU A 156 -10.56 -0.65 -9.87
N GLY A 157 -10.70 0.14 -10.95
CA GLY A 157 -11.07 -0.36 -12.27
C GLY A 157 -12.59 -0.32 -12.49
N LEU A 158 -13.01 0.11 -13.69
CA LEU A 158 -14.41 0.03 -14.12
C LEU A 158 -14.97 -1.41 -14.06
N PRO A 159 -14.22 -2.46 -14.47
CA PRO A 159 -14.70 -3.83 -14.37
C PRO A 159 -15.04 -4.26 -12.94
N PHE A 160 -14.21 -3.84 -12.00
CA PHE A 160 -14.39 -4.12 -10.59
C PHE A 160 -15.59 -3.38 -9.99
N ALA A 161 -15.76 -2.10 -10.34
CA ALA A 161 -16.92 -1.31 -9.91
C ALA A 161 -18.24 -1.95 -10.38
N LEU A 162 -18.26 -2.52 -11.59
CA LEU A 162 -19.42 -3.24 -12.11
C LEU A 162 -19.69 -4.52 -11.32
N LEU A 163 -18.68 -5.36 -11.06
CA LEU A 163 -18.82 -6.56 -10.21
C LEU A 163 -19.33 -6.20 -8.81
N LEU A 164 -18.82 -5.12 -8.23
CA LEU A 164 -19.25 -4.61 -6.94
C LEU A 164 -20.73 -4.18 -6.99
N ALA A 165 -21.15 -3.48 -8.04
CA ALA A 165 -22.55 -3.07 -8.22
C ALA A 165 -23.51 -4.26 -8.41
N LEU A 166 -23.02 -5.38 -8.93
CA LEU A 166 -23.76 -6.64 -9.09
C LEU A 166 -23.81 -7.47 -7.80
N SER A 167 -23.12 -7.05 -6.74
CA SER A 167 -23.19 -7.73 -5.45
C SER A 167 -24.62 -7.72 -4.91
N PRO A 168 -25.11 -8.83 -4.32
CA PRO A 168 -26.48 -8.94 -3.88
C PRO A 168 -26.85 -7.83 -2.90
N ARG A 169 -27.91 -7.09 -3.23
CA ARG A 169 -28.42 -5.98 -2.40
C ARG A 169 -28.99 -6.45 -1.05
N ARG A 170 -29.39 -7.72 -0.95
CA ARG A 170 -29.75 -8.34 0.34
C ARG A 170 -28.48 -8.81 1.02
N PRO A 171 -28.09 -8.19 2.13
CA PRO A 171 -26.76 -8.41 2.63
C PRO A 171 -26.73 -9.70 3.45
N ILE A 172 -26.01 -10.70 2.94
CA ILE A 172 -25.60 -11.86 3.73
C ILE A 172 -24.72 -11.32 4.88
N PRO A 173 -24.72 -11.92 6.09
CA PRO A 173 -23.89 -11.44 7.20
C PRO A 173 -22.43 -11.16 6.81
N ALA A 174 -21.85 -11.98 5.92
CA ALA A 174 -20.52 -11.78 5.38
C ALA A 174 -20.39 -10.52 4.50
N SER A 175 -21.40 -10.12 3.72
CA SER A 175 -21.30 -8.91 2.90
C SER A 175 -21.42 -7.63 3.74
N ARG A 176 -22.24 -7.63 4.80
CA ARG A 176 -22.30 -6.50 5.76
C ARG A 176 -20.93 -6.24 6.38
N MET A 177 -20.24 -7.32 6.75
CA MET A 177 -18.89 -7.26 7.31
C MET A 177 -17.92 -6.58 6.37
N LEU A 178 -17.88 -7.06 5.13
CA LEU A 178 -16.95 -6.56 4.13
C LEU A 178 -17.26 -5.12 3.77
N TRP A 179 -18.54 -4.72 3.68
CA TRP A 179 -18.92 -3.32 3.52
C TRP A 179 -18.47 -2.45 4.69
N GLY A 180 -18.67 -2.91 5.93
CA GLY A 180 -18.20 -2.20 7.13
C GLY A 180 -16.68 -2.01 7.13
N MET A 181 -15.92 -3.05 6.77
CA MET A 181 -14.47 -2.97 6.61
C MET A 181 -14.08 -2.00 5.49
N ALA A 182 -14.69 -2.13 4.31
CA ALA A 182 -14.41 -1.26 3.17
C ALA A 182 -14.63 0.22 3.50
N ILE A 183 -15.78 0.55 4.13
CA ILE A 183 -16.10 1.92 4.52
C ILE A 183 -15.13 2.41 5.60
N CYS A 184 -14.92 1.64 6.67
CA CYS A 184 -14.04 2.03 7.77
C CYS A 184 -12.62 2.31 7.28
N PHE A 185 -12.04 1.40 6.49
CA PHE A 185 -10.69 1.55 5.98
C PHE A 185 -10.55 2.62 4.91
N THR A 186 -11.59 2.86 4.08
CA THR A 186 -11.59 3.98 3.15
C THR A 186 -11.58 5.31 3.90
N LEU A 187 -12.41 5.46 4.93
CA LEU A 187 -12.45 6.66 5.76
C LEU A 187 -11.12 6.91 6.49
N LEU A 188 -10.47 5.84 6.97
CA LEU A 188 -9.12 5.95 7.55
C LEU A 188 -8.07 6.28 6.48
N ALA A 189 -8.21 5.76 5.27
CA ALA A 189 -7.27 6.00 4.19
C ALA A 189 -7.26 7.46 3.72
N MET A 190 -8.42 8.12 3.75
CA MET A 190 -8.55 9.55 3.47
C MET A 190 -7.83 10.44 4.51
N GLY A 191 -7.37 9.84 5.62
CA GLY A 191 -6.57 10.51 6.65
C GLY A 191 -7.32 11.65 7.35
N PRO A 192 -6.61 12.62 7.96
CA PRO A 192 -7.22 13.58 8.89
C PRO A 192 -8.15 14.60 8.24
N TRP A 193 -7.91 14.93 6.96
CA TRP A 193 -8.64 15.96 6.22
C TRP A 193 -9.07 15.42 4.86
N LEU A 194 -10.27 15.76 4.43
CA LEU A 194 -10.76 15.37 3.11
C LEU A 194 -9.91 16.01 1.99
N LYS A 195 -9.49 15.18 1.03
CA LYS A 195 -8.85 15.59 -0.22
C LYS A 195 -9.77 15.34 -1.41
N ILE A 196 -9.91 16.34 -2.28
CA ILE A 196 -10.64 16.23 -3.55
C ILE A 196 -9.78 16.84 -4.65
N GLY A 197 -9.39 16.03 -5.63
CA GLY A 197 -8.55 16.49 -6.75
C GLY A 197 -7.21 17.09 -6.29
N GLU A 198 -6.53 16.43 -5.36
CA GLU A 198 -5.28 16.84 -4.67
C GLU A 198 -5.39 18.06 -3.76
N ARG A 199 -6.59 18.65 -3.62
CA ARG A 199 -6.81 19.80 -2.73
C ARG A 199 -7.34 19.34 -1.39
N VAL A 200 -6.64 19.72 -0.31
CA VAL A 200 -7.11 19.54 1.07
C VAL A 200 -8.23 20.55 1.34
N THR A 201 -9.43 20.08 1.67
CA THR A 201 -10.61 20.94 1.83
C THR A 201 -10.76 21.54 3.23
N GLY A 202 -9.98 21.05 4.21
CA GLY A 202 -10.10 21.44 5.62
C GLY A 202 -11.27 20.79 6.36
N ILE A 203 -12.06 19.93 5.70
CA ILE A 203 -13.14 19.16 6.34
C ILE A 203 -12.50 18.03 7.16
N PRO A 204 -12.70 17.99 8.50
CA PRO A 204 -12.10 16.97 9.35
C PRO A 204 -12.79 15.62 9.15
N LEU A 205 -11.99 14.56 9.13
CA LEU A 205 -12.45 13.17 8.96
C LEU A 205 -12.25 12.35 10.25
N PRO A 206 -12.89 11.16 10.38
CA PRO A 206 -12.79 10.32 11.58
C PRO A 206 -11.36 9.98 12.00
N TYR A 207 -10.41 9.93 11.04
CA TYR A 207 -9.00 9.72 11.33
C TYR A 207 -8.44 10.74 12.33
N LEU A 208 -8.85 12.01 12.26
CA LEU A 208 -8.31 13.09 13.09
C LEU A 208 -8.52 12.82 14.60
N PRO A 209 -9.77 12.67 15.11
CA PRO A 209 -9.99 12.34 16.52
C PRO A 209 -9.48 10.94 16.88
N LEU A 210 -9.59 9.95 15.98
CA LEU A 210 -9.08 8.60 16.23
C LEU A 210 -7.56 8.59 16.42
N SER A 211 -6.83 9.39 15.65
CA SER A 211 -5.37 9.49 15.76
C SER A 211 -4.92 10.16 17.06
N ALA A 212 -5.77 11.00 17.67
CA ALA A 212 -5.51 11.58 18.97
C ALA A 212 -5.69 10.57 20.11
N ILE A 213 -6.71 9.71 20.02
CA ILE A 213 -7.03 8.69 21.05
C ILE A 213 -6.17 7.43 20.88
N PHE A 214 -5.80 7.08 19.65
CA PHE A 214 -5.08 5.87 19.30
C PHE A 214 -3.72 6.20 18.65
N PRO A 215 -2.66 6.41 19.46
CA PRO A 215 -1.34 6.82 18.99
C PRO A 215 -0.73 6.00 17.83
N PRO A 216 -0.98 4.67 17.69
CA PRO A 216 -0.44 3.90 16.57
C PRO A 216 -0.84 4.42 15.18
N LEU A 217 -1.96 5.15 15.05
CA LEU A 217 -2.33 5.80 13.78
C LEU A 217 -1.34 6.90 13.41
N ARG A 218 -0.88 7.69 14.40
CA ARG A 218 0.08 8.77 14.17
C ARG A 218 1.49 8.27 13.86
N VAL A 219 1.77 6.99 14.12
CA VAL A 219 3.04 6.35 13.74
C VAL A 219 3.05 5.95 12.26
N THR A 220 1.87 5.82 11.64
CA THR A 220 1.76 5.55 10.22
C THR A 220 1.96 6.83 9.41
N ARG A 221 3.01 6.87 8.57
CA ARG A 221 3.33 8.04 7.73
C ARG A 221 2.30 8.29 6.62
N THR A 222 1.60 7.24 6.19
CA THR A 222 0.82 7.24 4.96
C THR A 222 -0.57 6.67 5.22
N PRO A 223 -1.55 7.50 5.63
CA PRO A 223 -2.93 7.08 5.81
C PRO A 223 -3.48 6.32 4.60
N ALA A 224 -3.16 6.74 3.37
CA ALA A 224 -3.64 6.09 2.15
C ALA A 224 -3.39 4.57 2.09
N ARG A 225 -2.39 4.04 2.81
CA ARG A 225 -2.13 2.59 2.93
C ARG A 225 -3.26 1.81 3.60
N PHE A 226 -4.12 2.45 4.38
CA PHE A 226 -5.31 1.81 4.91
C PHE A 226 -6.27 1.39 3.78
N PHE A 227 -6.19 2.03 2.60
CA PHE A 227 -7.03 1.68 1.47
C PHE A 227 -6.78 0.24 1.00
N LEU A 228 -5.59 -0.32 1.22
CA LEU A 228 -5.32 -1.73 0.91
C LEU A 228 -6.27 -2.70 1.65
N PHE A 229 -6.65 -2.39 2.88
CA PHE A 229 -7.62 -3.19 3.62
C PHE A 229 -9.04 -3.00 3.08
N ALA A 230 -9.35 -1.80 2.59
CA ALA A 230 -10.59 -1.54 1.87
C ALA A 230 -10.62 -2.31 0.55
N GLU A 231 -9.56 -2.27 -0.25
CA GLU A 231 -9.40 -3.02 -1.51
C GLU A 231 -9.57 -4.52 -1.28
N LEU A 232 -8.99 -5.08 -0.21
CA LEU A 232 -9.19 -6.48 0.14
C LEU A 232 -10.68 -6.79 0.38
N ALA A 233 -11.35 -5.98 1.19
CA ALA A 233 -12.77 -6.17 1.49
C ALA A 233 -13.65 -5.99 0.24
N LEU A 234 -13.38 -4.97 -0.56
CA LEU A 234 -14.05 -4.70 -1.83
C LEU A 234 -13.81 -5.83 -2.84
N SER A 235 -12.62 -6.44 -2.85
CA SER A 235 -12.30 -7.55 -3.76
C SER A 235 -13.09 -8.81 -3.43
N LEU A 236 -13.24 -9.09 -2.14
CA LEU A 236 -14.13 -10.16 -1.69
C LEU A 236 -15.59 -9.87 -2.05
N LEU A 237 -16.05 -8.62 -1.91
CA LEU A 237 -17.39 -8.21 -2.36
C LEU A 237 -17.56 -8.38 -3.87
N GLY A 238 -16.61 -7.93 -4.68
CA GLY A 238 -16.60 -8.14 -6.14
C GLY A 238 -16.66 -9.62 -6.51
N GLY A 239 -15.97 -10.48 -5.77
CA GLY A 239 -16.07 -11.94 -5.91
C GLY A 239 -17.46 -12.48 -5.58
N ILE A 240 -18.13 -11.98 -4.55
CA ILE A 240 -19.53 -12.32 -4.22
C ILE A 240 -20.47 -11.87 -5.35
N GLY A 241 -20.26 -10.68 -5.92
CA GLY A 241 -21.00 -10.20 -7.09
C GLY A 241 -20.79 -11.06 -8.33
N GLY A 242 -19.55 -11.50 -8.58
CA GLY A 242 -19.23 -12.46 -9.64
C GLY A 242 -19.90 -13.81 -9.42
N ALA A 243 -19.85 -14.36 -8.20
CA ALA A 243 -20.53 -15.61 -7.85
C ALA A 243 -22.05 -15.52 -8.01
N TYR A 244 -22.65 -14.39 -7.64
CA TYR A 244 -24.07 -14.13 -7.85
C TYR A 244 -24.43 -14.11 -9.33
N LEU A 245 -23.59 -13.48 -10.16
CA LEU A 245 -23.78 -13.47 -11.61
C LEU A 245 -23.69 -14.88 -12.20
N LEU A 246 -22.71 -15.69 -11.78
CA LEU A 246 -22.54 -17.08 -12.21
C LEU A 246 -23.74 -17.95 -11.82
N ASP A 247 -24.19 -17.87 -10.57
CA ASP A 247 -25.39 -18.59 -10.10
C ASP A 247 -26.64 -18.17 -10.87
N HIS A 248 -26.77 -16.89 -11.22
CA HIS A 248 -27.87 -16.41 -12.06
C HIS A 248 -27.80 -16.97 -13.49
N ILE A 249 -26.61 -17.06 -14.08
CA ILE A 249 -26.36 -17.68 -15.39
C ILE A 249 -26.72 -19.17 -15.36
N GLU A 250 -26.33 -19.89 -14.32
CA GLU A 250 -26.56 -21.33 -14.18
C GLU A 250 -28.04 -21.70 -14.02
N ARG A 251 -28.82 -20.83 -13.37
CA ARG A 251 -30.27 -21.03 -13.16
C ARG A 251 -31.12 -20.74 -14.39
N LEU A 252 -30.55 -20.17 -15.45
CA LEU A 252 -31.30 -19.91 -16.68
C LEU A 252 -31.57 -21.23 -17.44
N PRO A 253 -32.79 -21.46 -17.93
CA PRO A 253 -33.13 -22.66 -18.68
C PRO A 253 -32.24 -22.82 -19.93
N ARG A 254 -31.54 -23.95 -20.03
CA ARG A 254 -30.57 -24.24 -21.11
C ARG A 254 -31.20 -24.64 -22.46
N LYS A 255 -32.52 -24.73 -22.57
CA LYS A 255 -33.22 -25.15 -23.81
C LYS A 255 -33.94 -23.97 -24.48
N GLY A 256 -33.75 -23.82 -25.79
CA GLY A 256 -34.46 -22.85 -26.64
C GLY A 256 -33.76 -21.50 -26.85
N ALA A 257 -34.51 -20.52 -27.39
CA ALA A 257 -34.04 -19.16 -27.74
C ALA A 257 -33.40 -18.38 -26.58
N LEU A 258 -33.61 -18.83 -25.33
CA LEU A 258 -33.02 -18.28 -24.12
C LEU A 258 -31.52 -18.60 -23.98
N SER A 259 -31.01 -19.65 -24.65
CA SER A 259 -29.55 -19.91 -24.76
C SER A 259 -28.79 -18.75 -25.40
N ARG A 260 -29.45 -17.99 -26.30
CA ARG A 260 -28.92 -16.75 -26.87
C ARG A 260 -28.78 -15.61 -25.85
N ARG A 261 -29.46 -15.67 -24.70
CA ARG A 261 -29.36 -14.68 -23.61
C ARG A 261 -28.29 -15.05 -22.57
N ILE A 262 -27.96 -16.33 -22.43
CA ILE A 262 -26.92 -16.83 -21.51
C ILE A 262 -25.51 -16.51 -22.06
N ALA A 263 -25.33 -16.63 -23.37
CA ALA A 263 -24.08 -16.35 -24.08
C ALA A 263 -23.55 -14.91 -23.83
N PRO A 264 -24.32 -13.82 -23.98
CA PRO A 264 -23.82 -12.46 -23.78
C PRO A 264 -23.48 -12.15 -22.32
N VAL A 265 -24.19 -12.71 -21.34
CA VAL A 265 -23.89 -12.46 -19.90
C VAL A 265 -22.62 -13.20 -19.48
N SER A 266 -22.45 -14.45 -19.94
CA SER A 266 -21.23 -15.23 -19.69
C SER A 266 -20.02 -14.61 -20.39
N LEU A 267 -20.22 -14.13 -21.63
CA LEU A 267 -19.21 -13.38 -22.37
C LEU A 267 -18.87 -12.08 -21.65
N LEU A 268 -19.86 -11.32 -21.18
CA LEU A 268 -19.66 -10.09 -20.42
C LEU A 268 -18.84 -10.36 -19.15
N PHE A 269 -19.18 -11.40 -18.38
CA PHE A 269 -18.41 -11.78 -17.19
C PHE A 269 -16.97 -12.17 -17.55
N GLY A 270 -16.80 -13.00 -18.58
CA GLY A 270 -15.48 -13.39 -19.08
C GLY A 270 -14.65 -12.19 -19.53
N VAL A 271 -15.25 -11.24 -20.24
CA VAL A 271 -14.64 -9.97 -20.64
C VAL A 271 -14.28 -9.14 -19.42
N LEU A 272 -15.17 -9.03 -18.43
CA LEU A 272 -14.93 -8.25 -17.22
C LEU A 272 -13.75 -8.79 -16.40
N VAL A 273 -13.70 -10.11 -16.21
CA VAL A 273 -12.58 -10.79 -15.55
C VAL A 273 -11.30 -10.63 -16.36
N THR A 274 -11.37 -10.79 -17.69
CA THR A 274 -10.21 -10.62 -18.57
C THR A 274 -9.67 -9.20 -18.51
N LEU A 275 -10.52 -8.18 -18.61
CA LEU A 275 -10.13 -6.77 -18.50
C LEU A 275 -9.53 -6.46 -17.13
N LEU A 276 -10.09 -7.03 -16.06
CA LEU A 276 -9.54 -6.88 -14.71
C LEU A 276 -8.15 -7.53 -14.60
N LEU A 277 -7.98 -8.73 -15.15
CA LEU A 277 -6.67 -9.40 -15.16
C LEU A 277 -5.66 -8.63 -16.00
N LEU A 278 -6.04 -8.14 -17.18
CA LEU A 278 -5.16 -7.34 -18.05
C LEU A 278 -4.74 -6.03 -17.40
N ASP A 279 -5.67 -5.31 -16.78
CA ASP A 279 -5.41 -4.06 -16.04
C ASP A 279 -4.43 -4.29 -14.87
N ARG A 280 -4.53 -5.44 -14.20
CA ARG A 280 -3.64 -5.80 -13.08
C ARG A 280 -2.31 -6.40 -13.55
N LEU A 281 -2.28 -7.08 -14.69
CA LEU A 281 -1.05 -7.62 -15.30
C LEU A 281 -0.11 -6.50 -15.72
N GLU A 282 -0.58 -5.39 -16.28
CA GLU A 282 0.28 -4.25 -16.66
C GLU A 282 1.00 -3.60 -15.45
N ARG A 283 0.50 -3.85 -14.23
CA ARG A 283 1.17 -3.42 -12.99
C ARG A 283 2.35 -4.32 -12.61
N TYR A 284 2.53 -5.48 -13.25
CA TYR A 284 3.70 -6.34 -13.02
C TYR A 284 4.98 -5.73 -13.63
N PRO A 285 6.11 -5.77 -12.90
CA PRO A 285 7.37 -5.16 -13.35
C PRO A 285 7.86 -5.64 -14.72
N LEU A 286 7.57 -6.90 -15.08
CA LEU A 286 8.02 -7.52 -16.32
C LEU A 286 7.44 -6.83 -17.56
N LEU A 287 6.18 -6.39 -17.52
CA LEU A 287 5.53 -5.68 -18.64
C LEU A 287 5.87 -4.18 -18.68
N ARG A 288 6.36 -3.61 -17.56
CA ARG A 288 6.81 -2.22 -17.49
C ARG A 288 8.28 -2.00 -17.84
N ALA A 289 9.10 -3.06 -17.76
CA ALA A 289 10.53 -2.98 -18.04
C ALA A 289 10.82 -2.37 -19.42
N GLU A 290 9.95 -2.61 -20.41
CA GLU A 290 10.09 -2.05 -21.77
C GLU A 290 9.71 -0.55 -21.86
N ARG A 291 8.80 -0.06 -21.00
CA ARG A 291 8.42 1.38 -20.99
C ARG A 291 9.37 2.23 -20.16
N PHE A 292 10.01 1.64 -19.17
CA PHE A 292 10.97 2.29 -18.29
C PHE A 292 12.32 1.60 -18.40
N GLU A 293 12.88 1.53 -19.61
CA GLU A 293 14.31 1.32 -19.72
C GLU A 293 14.98 2.59 -19.15
N PRO A 294 15.60 2.52 -17.96
CA PRO A 294 16.17 3.70 -17.35
C PRO A 294 17.36 4.11 -18.23
N LYS A 295 17.16 5.15 -19.04
CA LYS A 295 18.20 5.67 -19.93
C LYS A 295 19.35 6.17 -19.08
N ILE A 296 20.42 5.37 -19.00
CA ILE A 296 21.65 5.75 -18.33
C ILE A 296 22.32 6.82 -19.20
N PRO A 297 22.57 8.03 -18.68
CA PRO A 297 23.29 9.04 -19.44
C PRO A 297 24.69 8.51 -19.83
N PRO A 298 25.13 8.65 -21.10
CA PRO A 298 26.43 8.13 -21.56
C PRO A 298 27.64 8.63 -20.75
N LEU A 299 27.48 9.73 -20.02
CA LEU A 299 28.47 10.26 -19.10
C LEU A 299 28.86 9.23 -18.02
N TYR A 300 27.92 8.49 -17.45
CA TYR A 300 28.24 7.55 -16.37
C TYR A 300 29.04 6.33 -16.86
N GLU A 301 28.83 5.88 -18.10
CA GLU A 301 29.70 4.87 -18.69
C GLU A 301 31.13 5.39 -18.88
N LYS A 302 31.30 6.66 -19.29
CA LYS A 302 32.62 7.28 -19.42
C LYS A 302 33.31 7.37 -18.06
N ILE A 303 32.59 7.74 -17.02
CA ILE A 303 33.09 7.76 -15.63
C ILE A 303 33.52 6.36 -15.17
N GLY A 304 32.76 5.32 -15.54
CA GLY A 304 33.11 3.94 -15.21
C GLY A 304 34.43 3.47 -15.84
N ARG A 305 34.76 3.95 -17.03
CA ARG A 305 36.01 3.64 -17.74
C ARG A 305 37.22 4.45 -17.25
N ASP A 306 37.04 5.53 -16.51
CA ASP A 306 38.13 6.34 -15.98
C ASP A 306 38.87 5.58 -14.86
N PRO A 307 40.18 5.35 -14.92
CA PRO A 307 40.91 4.62 -13.87
C PRO A 307 41.09 5.42 -12.56
N ARG A 308 40.87 6.74 -12.56
CA ARG A 308 41.11 7.59 -11.37
C ARG A 308 40.14 7.26 -10.24
N ARG A 309 40.59 7.50 -9.00
CA ARG A 309 39.79 7.31 -7.78
C ARG A 309 39.19 8.65 -7.35
N TYR A 310 37.87 8.77 -7.45
CA TYR A 310 37.09 9.92 -7.01
C TYR A 310 35.66 9.49 -6.69
N ALA A 311 34.96 10.33 -5.94
CA ALA A 311 33.55 10.13 -5.63
C ALA A 311 32.66 10.99 -6.54
N ILE A 312 31.45 10.51 -6.85
CA ILE A 312 30.46 11.24 -7.64
C ILE A 312 29.47 11.95 -6.71
N LEU A 313 29.17 13.20 -7.04
CA LEU A 313 28.11 14.01 -6.43
C LEU A 313 27.11 14.40 -7.50
N ASP A 314 25.94 13.77 -7.45
CA ASP A 314 24.81 14.14 -8.31
C ASP A 314 24.05 15.32 -7.72
N LEU A 315 23.82 16.36 -8.52
CA LEU A 315 23.10 17.57 -8.12
C LEU A 315 21.72 17.63 -8.79
N PRO A 316 20.68 18.11 -8.09
CA PRO A 316 20.66 18.47 -6.66
C PRO A 316 20.68 17.22 -5.76
N PHE A 317 21.60 17.15 -4.80
CA PHE A 317 21.84 15.93 -4.01
C PHE A 317 20.81 15.66 -2.90
N ASP A 318 20.00 16.66 -2.54
CA ASP A 318 19.07 16.58 -1.41
C ASP A 318 17.67 16.09 -1.80
N THR A 319 17.39 15.93 -3.09
CA THR A 319 16.12 15.35 -3.55
C THR A 319 16.13 13.83 -3.44
N HIS A 320 14.97 13.22 -3.17
CA HIS A 320 14.85 11.75 -3.15
C HIS A 320 15.07 11.15 -4.55
N HIS A 321 14.64 11.86 -5.59
CA HIS A 321 14.78 11.41 -6.98
C HIS A 321 16.27 11.29 -7.36
N THR A 322 17.05 12.36 -7.20
CA THR A 322 18.49 12.36 -7.53
C THR A 322 19.23 11.28 -6.76
N ARG A 323 18.94 11.10 -5.46
CA ARG A 323 19.60 10.07 -4.64
C ARG A 323 19.32 8.64 -5.10
N ARG A 324 18.12 8.34 -5.58
CA ARG A 324 17.79 7.02 -6.15
C ARG A 324 18.50 6.76 -7.47
N PHE A 325 18.51 7.76 -8.35
CA PHE A 325 19.22 7.65 -9.63
C PHE A 325 20.74 7.57 -9.43
N ALA A 326 21.32 8.31 -8.48
CA ALA A 326 22.72 8.19 -8.12
C ALA A 326 23.10 6.76 -7.71
N MET A 327 22.28 6.11 -6.86
CA MET A 327 22.47 4.71 -6.50
C MET A 327 22.33 3.77 -7.70
N PHE A 328 21.38 4.03 -8.59
CA PHE A 328 21.21 3.25 -9.81
C PHE A 328 22.42 3.39 -10.74
N TYR A 329 22.87 4.62 -11.03
CA TYR A 329 24.04 4.89 -11.86
C TYR A 329 25.34 4.37 -11.24
N GLN A 330 25.42 4.28 -9.91
CA GLN A 330 26.55 3.66 -9.22
C GLN A 330 26.79 2.21 -9.66
N THR A 331 25.73 1.47 -10.01
CA THR A 331 25.85 0.09 -10.52
C THR A 331 26.56 0.03 -11.87
N VAL A 332 26.56 1.14 -12.63
CA VAL A 332 27.18 1.25 -13.95
C VAL A 332 28.61 1.76 -13.83
N HIS A 333 28.83 2.86 -13.10
CA HIS A 333 30.14 3.52 -13.05
C HIS A 333 31.06 2.96 -11.94
N GLY A 334 30.53 2.23 -10.96
CA GLY A 334 31.31 1.54 -9.92
C GLY A 334 32.11 2.45 -8.96
N LYS A 335 31.96 3.77 -9.07
CA LYS A 335 32.66 4.76 -8.21
C LYS A 335 31.91 4.96 -6.89
N PRO A 336 32.61 5.35 -5.79
CA PRO A 336 31.94 5.82 -4.59
C PRO A 336 30.99 6.98 -4.89
N ILE A 337 29.83 7.02 -4.24
CA ILE A 337 28.89 8.15 -4.29
C ILE A 337 28.87 8.84 -2.93
N LEU A 338 28.73 10.16 -2.93
CA LEU A 338 28.67 10.95 -1.70
C LEU A 338 27.31 10.87 -1.00
N PHE A 339 26.24 10.63 -1.76
CA PHE A 339 24.88 10.52 -1.25
C PHE A 339 24.13 9.33 -1.84
N ALA A 340 23.36 8.66 -0.99
CA ALA A 340 22.46 7.58 -1.35
C ALA A 340 21.10 7.80 -0.65
N ASP A 341 20.04 7.17 -1.16
CA ASP A 341 18.74 7.17 -0.50
C ASP A 341 18.77 6.14 0.64
N TYR A 342 19.06 6.60 1.86
CA TYR A 342 18.99 5.75 3.05
C TYR A 342 17.56 5.74 3.61
N VAL A 343 17.02 4.55 3.88
CA VAL A 343 15.68 4.34 4.49
C VAL A 343 15.48 5.19 5.75
N ARG A 344 16.56 5.47 6.49
CA ARG A 344 16.62 6.45 7.57
C ARG A 344 17.95 7.18 7.50
N THR A 345 18.02 8.28 6.75
CA THR A 345 19.24 9.09 6.72
C THR A 345 19.46 9.71 8.10
N PRO A 346 20.58 9.43 8.81
CA PRO A 346 20.86 10.06 10.09
C PRO A 346 20.89 11.59 9.91
N ARG A 347 20.18 12.31 10.77
CA ARG A 347 20.10 13.78 10.69
C ARG A 347 21.47 14.45 10.80
N THR A 348 22.40 13.81 11.49
CA THR A 348 23.80 14.22 11.60
C THR A 348 24.47 14.36 10.23
N ASN A 349 24.25 13.39 9.33
CA ASN A 349 24.85 13.41 8.00
C ASN A 349 24.28 14.56 7.14
N LEU A 350 22.96 14.69 7.05
CA LEU A 350 22.34 15.77 6.26
C LEU A 350 22.64 17.16 6.83
N ARG A 351 22.69 17.33 8.16
CA ARG A 351 23.05 18.60 8.79
C ARG A 351 24.52 18.96 8.53
N HIS A 352 25.42 17.99 8.61
CA HIS A 352 26.83 18.21 8.33
C HIS A 352 27.03 18.73 6.90
N PHE A 353 26.42 18.07 5.90
CA PHE A 353 26.54 18.53 4.52
C PHE A 353 25.85 19.88 4.25
N ARG A 354 24.70 20.15 4.87
CA ARG A 354 24.04 21.47 4.78
C ARG A 354 24.80 22.59 5.51
N SER A 355 25.70 22.24 6.43
CA SER A 355 26.56 23.22 7.08
C SER A 355 27.72 23.69 6.18
N ILE A 356 28.00 22.96 5.09
CA ILE A 356 29.03 23.33 4.12
C ILE A 356 28.43 24.37 3.15
N PRO A 357 28.91 25.63 3.13
CA PRO A 357 28.29 26.70 2.35
C PRO A 357 28.20 26.41 0.85
N LEU A 358 29.22 25.73 0.30
CA LEU A 358 29.25 25.32 -1.10
C LEU A 358 28.06 24.43 -1.47
N PHE A 359 27.70 23.47 -0.63
CA PHE A 359 26.60 22.56 -0.91
C PHE A 359 25.24 23.26 -0.82
N THR A 360 25.08 24.20 0.10
CA THR A 360 23.87 25.04 0.17
C THR A 360 23.69 25.88 -1.09
N LEU A 361 24.76 26.49 -1.61
CA LEU A 361 24.74 27.23 -2.87
C LEU A 361 24.38 26.33 -4.06
N LEU A 362 24.93 25.12 -4.13
CA LEU A 362 24.67 24.18 -5.22
C LEU A 362 23.26 23.55 -5.19
N THR A 363 22.54 23.68 -4.06
CA THR A 363 21.16 23.20 -3.91
C THR A 363 20.10 24.31 -3.93
N ASP A 364 20.49 25.58 -4.09
CA ASP A 364 19.52 26.67 -4.09
C ASP A 364 18.66 26.61 -5.37
N PRO A 365 17.32 26.37 -5.25
CA PRO A 365 16.44 26.30 -6.41
C PRO A 365 16.36 27.61 -7.20
N ARG A 366 16.77 28.75 -6.64
CA ARG A 366 16.83 30.04 -7.34
C ARG A 366 17.99 30.11 -8.33
N ILE A 367 19.07 29.37 -8.08
CA ILE A 367 20.22 29.30 -9.00
C ILE A 367 19.87 28.42 -10.21
N ASP A 368 19.04 27.39 -10.02
CA ASP A 368 18.62 26.46 -11.07
C ASP A 368 17.62 27.11 -12.06
N ALA A 369 16.66 27.88 -11.54
CA ALA A 369 15.64 28.58 -12.35
C ALA A 369 16.24 29.61 -13.33
N ASN A 370 17.34 30.27 -12.96
CA ASN A 370 18.02 31.25 -13.82
C ASN A 370 18.90 30.60 -14.89
N ARG A 371 19.36 29.35 -14.70
CA ARG A 371 20.14 28.62 -15.71
C ARG A 371 19.26 27.94 -16.76
N LEU A 372 18.05 27.52 -16.40
CA LEU A 372 17.07 26.94 -17.33
C LEU A 372 16.42 28.00 -18.26
N ARG A 373 16.42 29.28 -17.88
CA ARG A 373 15.96 30.39 -18.75
C ARG A 373 17.04 30.92 -19.69
N ALA A 374 18.29 30.54 -19.48
CA ALA A 374 19.45 31.01 -20.25
C ALA A 374 19.98 29.96 -21.25
N ARG A 375 19.18 28.94 -21.59
CA ARG A 375 19.50 27.94 -22.61
C ARG A 375 18.34 27.74 -23.57
#